data_AF-A0A9D0XVX0-F1
#
_entry.id   AF-A0A9D0XVX0-F1
#
_cell.length_a   1.000
_cell.length_b   1.000
_cell.length_c   1.000
_cell.angle_alpha   90.00
_cell.angle_beta   90.00
_cell.angle_gamma   90.00
#
_symmetry.space_group_name_H-M   'P 1'
#
loop_
_entity.id
_entity.type
_entity.pdbx_description
1 polymer ?
#
loop_
_entity_poly.entity_id
_entity_poly.type
_entity_poly.pdbx_seq_one_letter_code
_entity_poly.pdbx_strand_id
1 'polypeptide(L)'
;MATKHVIQNQKETDGTVWIKNGQVFVDNGSKGGIPPVINPCKGVELFVNGDISRHLTAVSENDVIELKPAIIELEQSLEAGR
;
A
#
# COMPACT_ATOMS: atom_id res chain seq x y z
N MET A 1 -23.99 -3.49 39.93
CA MET A 1 -24.28 -3.76 38.50
C MET A 1 -22.95 -3.77 37.76
N ALA A 2 -22.43 -4.93 37.39
CA ALA A 2 -21.17 -5.04 36.63
C ALA A 2 -21.49 -4.93 35.13
N THR A 3 -20.97 -3.92 34.46
CA THR A 3 -21.11 -3.75 33.01
C THR A 3 -20.27 -4.82 32.31
N LYS A 4 -20.94 -5.86 31.79
CA LYS A 4 -20.33 -6.83 30.87
C LYS A 4 -19.89 -6.06 29.62
N HIS A 5 -18.59 -5.86 29.45
CA HIS A 5 -18.05 -5.47 28.14
C HIS A 5 -18.24 -6.67 27.22
N VAL A 6 -19.28 -6.59 26.39
CA VAL A 6 -19.46 -7.51 25.28
C VAL A 6 -18.35 -7.17 24.30
N ILE A 7 -17.33 -8.02 24.21
CA ILE A 7 -16.40 -7.99 23.08
C ILE A 7 -17.23 -8.41 21.88
N GLN A 8 -17.81 -7.43 21.19
CA GLN A 8 -18.42 -7.66 19.90
C GLN A 8 -17.27 -7.97 18.95
N ASN A 9 -17.21 -9.21 18.45
CA ASN A 9 -16.43 -9.53 17.26
C ASN A 9 -17.04 -8.74 16.10
N GLN A 10 -16.66 -7.47 15.96
CA GLN A 10 -16.92 -6.73 14.75
C GLN A 10 -16.15 -7.46 13.65
N LYS A 11 -16.86 -7.99 12.66
CA LYS A 11 -16.22 -8.48 11.44
C LYS A 11 -15.51 -7.26 10.85
N GLU A 12 -14.20 -7.34 10.69
CA GLU A 12 -13.48 -6.28 9.98
C GLU A 12 -14.03 -6.19 8.57
N THR A 13 -14.60 -5.02 8.26
CA THR A 13 -15.18 -4.74 6.95
C THR A 13 -14.22 -4.01 6.04
N ASP A 14 -13.16 -3.42 6.61
CA ASP A 14 -12.19 -2.62 5.87
C ASP A 14 -11.37 -3.49 4.92
N GLY A 15 -11.00 -2.90 3.80
CA GLY A 15 -10.10 -3.52 2.86
C GLY A 15 -8.68 -3.57 3.40
N THR A 16 -7.93 -4.56 2.93
CA THR A 16 -6.57 -4.82 3.38
C THR A 16 -5.61 -4.86 2.19
N VAL A 17 -4.39 -4.37 2.39
CA VAL A 17 -3.28 -4.55 1.45
C VAL A 17 -2.13 -5.24 2.17
N TRP A 18 -1.51 -6.23 1.54
CA TRP A 18 -0.34 -6.92 2.11
C TRP A 18 0.67 -7.29 1.04
N ILE A 19 1.90 -7.57 1.48
CA ILE A 19 3.00 -7.95 0.60
C ILE A 19 3.42 -9.38 0.96
N LYS A 20 3.53 -10.25 -0.05
CA LYS A 20 4.05 -11.60 0.10
C LYS A 20 4.97 -11.91 -1.08
N ASN A 21 6.22 -12.28 -0.79
CA ASN A 21 7.24 -12.60 -1.79
C ASN A 21 7.45 -11.50 -2.85
N GLY A 22 7.41 -10.23 -2.44
CA GLY A 22 7.59 -9.08 -3.34
C GLY A 22 6.37 -8.71 -4.18
N GLN A 23 5.26 -9.46 -4.08
CA GLN A 23 4.00 -9.16 -4.74
C GLN A 23 3.01 -8.49 -3.77
N VAL A 24 2.29 -7.49 -4.26
CA VAL A 24 1.22 -6.80 -3.53
C VAL A 24 -0.11 -7.52 -3.78
N PHE A 25 -0.87 -7.73 -2.71
CA PHE A 25 -2.20 -8.32 -2.74
C PHE A 25 -3.19 -7.37 -2.07
N VAL A 26 -4.41 -7.33 -2.61
CA VAL A 26 -5.48 -6.45 -2.15
C VAL A 26 -6.74 -7.28 -1.89
N ASP A 27 -7.37 -7.03 -0.77
CA ASP A 27 -8.73 -7.45 -0.45
C ASP A 27 -9.57 -6.19 -0.26
N ASN A 28 -10.68 -6.08 -0.99
CA ASN A 28 -11.60 -4.94 -0.89
C ASN A 28 -12.35 -4.89 0.46
N GLY A 29 -12.31 -5.98 1.23
CA GLY A 29 -13.13 -6.13 2.42
C GLY A 29 -14.60 -6.32 2.05
N SER A 30 -15.49 -5.87 2.93
CA SER A 30 -16.95 -6.03 2.79
C SER A 30 -17.65 -4.68 2.63
N LYS A 31 -18.89 -4.73 2.11
CA LYS A 31 -19.71 -3.53 1.91
C LYS A 31 -19.80 -2.69 3.19
N GLY A 32 -19.41 -1.42 3.09
CA GLY A 32 -19.45 -0.45 4.19
C GLY A 32 -18.09 -0.24 4.88
N GLY A 33 -17.06 -1.03 4.54
CA GLY A 33 -15.69 -0.79 4.99
C GLY A 33 -14.95 0.29 4.18
N ILE A 34 -13.82 0.71 4.71
CA ILE A 34 -12.91 1.67 4.08
C ILE A 34 -12.05 0.94 3.03
N PRO A 35 -11.94 1.45 1.79
CA PRO A 35 -11.06 0.86 0.79
C PRO A 35 -9.59 0.84 1.24
N PRO A 36 -8.83 -0.19 0.84
CA PRO A 36 -7.40 -0.24 1.15
C PRO A 36 -6.66 0.86 0.38
N VAL A 37 -5.65 1.42 1.03
CA VAL A 37 -4.79 2.47 0.46
C VAL A 37 -3.34 2.05 0.52
N ILE A 38 -2.58 2.43 -0.50
CA ILE A 38 -1.13 2.21 -0.58
C ILE A 38 -0.44 3.54 -0.87
N ASN A 39 0.72 3.75 -0.25
CA ASN A 39 1.54 4.95 -0.44
C ASN A 39 2.93 4.53 -0.90
N PRO A 40 3.49 5.11 -1.98
CA PRO A 40 4.88 4.88 -2.33
C PRO A 40 5.82 5.27 -1.18
N CYS A 41 6.96 4.60 -1.10
CA CYS A 41 8.03 4.92 -0.16
C CYS A 41 9.34 5.24 -0.89
N LYS A 42 10.29 5.86 -0.20
CA LYS A 42 11.59 6.22 -0.78
C LYS A 42 12.30 4.98 -1.32
N GLY A 43 12.84 5.06 -2.53
CA GLY A 43 13.57 3.96 -3.17
C GLY A 43 12.68 2.95 -3.90
N VAL A 44 11.37 3.19 -3.98
CA VAL A 44 10.43 2.34 -4.71
C VAL A 44 9.50 3.21 -5.56
N GLU A 45 9.39 2.89 -6.83
CA GLU A 45 8.33 3.37 -7.71
C GLU A 45 7.13 2.42 -7.62
N LEU A 46 5.97 2.98 -7.28
CA LEU A 46 4.69 2.29 -7.25
C LEU A 46 3.96 2.52 -8.57
N PHE A 47 3.57 1.44 -9.22
CA PHE A 47 2.70 1.48 -10.40
C PHE A 47 1.35 0.84 -10.05
N VAL A 48 0.26 1.53 -10.40
CA VAL A 48 -1.11 1.02 -10.30
C VAL A 48 -1.69 1.02 -11.71
N ASN A 49 -2.03 -0.15 -12.24
CA ASN A 49 -2.50 -0.34 -13.62
C ASN A 49 -1.56 0.25 -14.68
N GLY A 50 -0.25 0.27 -14.40
CA GLY A 50 0.78 0.81 -15.29
C GLY A 50 1.10 2.30 -15.08
N ASP A 51 0.30 3.04 -14.32
CA ASP A 51 0.54 4.45 -14.01
C ASP A 51 1.35 4.63 -12.73
N ILE A 52 2.32 5.55 -12.74
CA ILE A 52 3.10 5.90 -11.54
C ILE A 52 2.20 6.62 -10.52
N SER A 53 2.08 6.04 -9.34
CA SER A 53 1.43 6.66 -8.18
C SER A 53 2.46 7.30 -7.26
N ARG A 54 2.36 8.62 -7.09
CA ARG A 54 3.28 9.43 -6.25
C ARG A 54 2.72 9.79 -4.87
N HIS A 55 1.47 9.43 -4.62
CA HIS A 55 0.73 9.79 -3.40
C HIS A 55 -0.06 8.60 -2.88
N LEU A 56 -0.66 8.77 -1.70
CA LEU A 56 -1.61 7.82 -1.14
C LEU A 56 -2.73 7.54 -2.15
N THR A 57 -2.85 6.29 -2.56
CA THR A 57 -3.75 5.86 -3.64
C THR A 57 -4.66 4.75 -3.10
N ALA A 58 -5.96 4.87 -3.29
CA ALA A 58 -6.89 3.79 -3.03
C ALA A 58 -6.73 2.71 -4.12
N VAL A 59 -6.72 1.45 -3.70
CA VAL A 59 -6.55 0.30 -4.61
C VAL A 59 -7.64 -0.73 -4.39
N SER A 60 -7.79 -1.64 -5.33
CA SER A 60 -8.77 -2.70 -5.33
C SER A 60 -8.19 -4.05 -5.77
N GLU A 61 -8.92 -5.12 -5.51
CA GLU A 61 -8.57 -6.48 -5.95
C GLU A 61 -8.39 -6.64 -7.48
N ASN A 62 -8.93 -5.70 -8.27
CA ASN A 62 -8.83 -5.72 -9.73
C ASN A 62 -7.62 -4.95 -10.26
N ASP A 63 -6.90 -4.23 -9.40
CA ASP A 63 -5.75 -3.44 -9.82
C ASP A 63 -4.50 -4.30 -9.96
N VAL A 64 -3.73 -4.03 -11.02
CA VAL A 64 -2.38 -4.57 -11.17
C VAL A 64 -1.41 -3.63 -10.44
N ILE A 65 -0.82 -4.09 -9.36
CA ILE A 65 0.13 -3.31 -8.55
C ILE A 65 1.54 -3.86 -8.74
N GLU A 66 2.44 -3.01 -9.24
CA GLU A 66 3.86 -3.32 -9.40
C GLU A 66 4.73 -2.40 -8.55
N LEU A 67 5.77 -2.98 -7.94
CA LEU A 67 6.79 -2.25 -7.21
C LEU A 67 8.13 -2.40 -7.94
N LYS A 68 8.76 -1.28 -8.29
CA LYS A 68 10.09 -1.27 -8.92
C LYS A 68 11.07 -0.50 -8.06
N PRO A 69 12.32 -0.96 -7.88
CA PRO A 69 13.34 -0.14 -7.22
C PRO A 69 13.49 1.18 -7.98
N ALA A 70 13.37 2.30 -7.28
CA ALA A 70 13.72 3.58 -7.86
C ALA A 70 15.25 3.60 -8.03
N ILE A 71 15.74 3.80 -9.25
CA ILE A 71 17.16 4.06 -9.49
C ILE A 71 17.42 5.47 -8.95
N ILE A 72 17.78 5.56 -7.68
CA ILE A 72 18.33 6.78 -7.10
C ILE A 72 19.79 6.78 -7.51
N GLU A 73 20.10 7.39 -8.65
CA GLU A 73 21.47 7.69 -9.03
C GLU A 73 22.16 8.38 -7.84
N LEU A 74 23.07 7.67 -7.18
CA LEU A 74 24.07 8.21 -6.25
C LEU A 74 25.08 9.15 -6.97
N GLU A 75 24.74 9.63 -8.16
CA GLU A 75 25.66 10.33 -9.06
C GLU A 75 25.98 11.76 -8.60
N GLN A 76 25.16 12.36 -7.73
CA GLN A 76 25.41 13.72 -7.24
C GLN A 76 26.56 13.84 -6.21
N SER A 77 27.13 12.74 -5.71
CA SER A 77 28.27 12.79 -4.77
C SER A 77 29.62 12.45 -5.38
N LEU A 78 29.69 12.03 -6.66
CA LEU A 78 30.95 11.73 -7.33
C LEU A 78 31.44 12.85 -8.27
N GLU A 79 30.57 13.80 -8.66
CA GLU A 79 30.96 14.95 -9.48
C GLU A 79 31.49 16.15 -8.68
N ALA A 80 31.23 16.22 -7.37
CA ALA A 80 31.70 17.32 -6.50
C ALA A 80 33.16 17.17 -6.01
N GLY A 81 33.87 16.14 -6.48
CA GLY A 81 35.24 15.80 -6.04
C GLY A 81 36.32 15.90 -7.13
N ARG A 82 36.04 16.58 -8.26
CA ARG A 82 37.02 16.84 -9.33
C ARG A 82 37.42 18.30 -9.38
#